data_AF-A0A1A8P2Q5-F1
#
_entry.id   AF-A0A1A8P2Q5-F1
#
_cell.length_a   1.000
_cell.length_b   1.000
_cell.length_c   1.000
_cell.angle_alpha   90.00
_cell.angle_beta   90.00
_cell.angle_gamma   90.00
#
_symmetry.space_group_name_H-M   'P 1'
#
loop_
_entity.id
_entity.type
_entity.pdbx_description
1 polymer ?
#
loop_
_entity_poly.entity_id
_entity_poly.type
_entity_poly.pdbx_seq_one_letter_code
_entity_poly.pdbx_strand_id
1 'polypeptide(L)'
;CKFFSLTETPENYTVVLDEEGFKELQPSEHLQVESSTWLPLNVVSNGNISSSSQAVGVTKIAKSVIAPLAQQHVSVFMLSTYQTDFILVREKDLSVVISTLEEEFNIYREVEGESVPVGCQNVSNVLQKNGKE
;
A
#
# COMPACT_ATOMS: atom_id res chain seq x y z
N CYS A 1 12.66 -6.58 -9.35
CA CYS A 1 12.36 -5.80 -8.13
C CYS A 1 12.24 -4.31 -8.46
N LYS A 2 11.05 -3.73 -8.27
CA LYS A 2 10.71 -2.30 -8.42
C LYS A 2 10.36 -1.64 -7.07
N PHE A 3 10.06 -2.43 -6.04
CA PHE A 3 9.84 -1.96 -4.67
C PHE A 3 10.80 -2.71 -3.74
N PHE A 4 11.71 -2.00 -3.09
CA PHE A 4 12.69 -2.56 -2.17
C PHE A 4 12.90 -1.59 -1.00
N SER A 5 12.73 -2.09 0.22
CA SER A 5 13.11 -1.41 1.45
C SER A 5 13.83 -2.37 2.37
N LEU A 6 14.95 -1.93 2.94
CA LEU A 6 15.69 -2.64 3.96
C LEU A 6 15.89 -1.70 5.14
N THR A 7 15.46 -2.15 6.32
CA THR A 7 15.63 -1.43 7.58
C THR A 7 16.39 -2.32 8.54
N GLU A 8 17.59 -1.88 8.91
CA GLU A 8 18.37 -2.51 9.96
C GLU A 8 17.91 -1.98 11.33
N THR A 9 17.65 -2.90 12.25
CA THR A 9 17.44 -2.62 13.66
C THR A 9 18.51 -3.35 14.47
N PRO A 10 18.73 -3.03 15.76
CA PRO A 10 19.67 -3.79 16.59
C PRO A 10 19.33 -5.29 16.70
N GLU A 11 18.08 -5.66 16.44
CA GLU A 11 17.57 -7.03 16.63
C GLU A 11 17.55 -7.84 15.32
N ASN A 12 17.25 -7.20 14.19
CA ASN A 12 17.07 -7.87 12.90
C ASN A 12 17.17 -6.93 11.69
N TYR A 13 17.12 -7.51 10.50
CA TYR A 13 16.86 -6.80 9.26
C TYR A 13 15.40 -7.02 8.84
N THR A 14 14.65 -5.94 8.68
CA THR A 14 13.30 -5.97 8.09
C THR A 14 13.41 -5.62 6.61
N VAL A 15 12.82 -6.44 5.75
CA VAL A 15 12.85 -6.22 4.30
C VAL A 15 11.42 -6.21 3.76
N VAL A 16 11.09 -5.20 2.94
CA VAL A 16 9.82 -5.08 2.23
C VAL A 16 10.10 -5.06 0.73
N LEU A 17 9.55 -6.03 0.01
CA LEU A 17 9.87 -6.30 -1.40
C LEU A 17 8.58 -6.43 -2.23
N ASP A 18 8.70 -6.22 -3.53
CA ASP A 18 7.71 -6.75 -4.47
C ASP A 18 7.88 -8.27 -4.68
N GLU A 19 6.91 -8.88 -5.36
CA GLU A 19 6.91 -10.32 -5.64
C GLU A 19 8.14 -10.78 -6.43
N GLU A 20 8.65 -9.94 -7.34
CA GLU A 20 9.85 -10.25 -8.12
C GLU A 20 11.10 -10.29 -7.23
N GLY A 21 11.27 -9.34 -6.31
CA GLY A 21 12.35 -9.34 -5.34
C GLY A 21 12.23 -10.49 -4.34
N PHE A 22 11.01 -10.85 -3.93
CA PHE A 22 10.78 -11.97 -3.02
C PHE A 22 11.26 -13.31 -3.59
N LYS A 23 11.16 -13.53 -4.90
CA LYS A 23 11.65 -14.75 -5.58
C LYS A 23 13.15 -14.98 -5.45
N GLU A 24 13.93 -13.93 -5.20
CA GLU A 24 15.39 -14.03 -5.02
C GLU A 24 15.78 -14.48 -3.60
N LEU A 25 14.84 -14.44 -2.64
CA LEU A 25 15.10 -14.86 -1.26
C LEU A 25 15.04 -16.38 -1.12
N GLN A 26 16.10 -16.95 -0.55
CA GLN A 26 16.14 -18.36 -0.20
C GLN A 26 15.50 -18.58 1.18
N PRO A 27 14.54 -19.51 1.33
CA PRO A 27 13.99 -19.87 2.62
C PRO A 27 15.09 -20.32 3.59
N SER A 28 15.06 -19.85 4.83
CA SER A 28 15.98 -20.27 5.89
C SER A 28 15.31 -20.13 7.25
N GLU A 29 15.87 -20.77 8.28
CA GLU A 29 15.38 -20.65 9.67
C GLU A 29 15.47 -19.22 10.24
N HIS A 30 16.33 -18.38 9.65
CA HIS A 30 16.55 -16.99 10.05
C HIS A 30 15.60 -16.02 9.33
N LEU A 31 14.89 -16.48 8.31
CA LEU A 31 13.97 -15.66 7.52
C LEU A 31 12.54 -15.86 8.03
N GLN A 32 11.97 -14.80 8.59
CA GLN A 32 10.55 -14.75 8.95
C GLN A 32 9.79 -14.00 7.85
N VAL A 33 8.77 -14.64 7.28
CA VAL A 33 7.94 -14.08 6.22
C VAL A 33 6.53 -13.88 6.74
N GLU A 34 5.97 -12.69 6.52
CA GLU A 34 4.57 -12.44 6.85
C GLU A 34 3.64 -13.12 5.83
N SER A 35 2.53 -13.67 6.32
CA SER A 35 1.60 -14.50 5.55
C SER A 35 0.73 -13.77 4.52
N SER A 36 0.60 -12.45 4.64
CA SER A 36 -0.27 -11.62 3.82
C SER A 36 0.55 -10.87 2.77
N THR A 37 -0.04 -10.68 1.59
CA THR A 37 0.44 -9.70 0.63
C THR A 37 -0.04 -8.30 1.05
N TRP A 38 0.86 -7.32 0.95
CA TRP A 38 0.57 -5.93 1.32
C TRP A 38 0.58 -5.03 0.09
N LEU A 39 -0.42 -4.15 0.00
CA LEU A 39 -0.61 -3.18 -1.05
C LEU A 39 -0.20 -1.80 -0.56
N PRO A 40 0.74 -1.11 -1.23
CA PRO A 40 1.13 0.24 -0.86
C PRO A 40 0.07 1.25 -1.32
N LEU A 41 -0.45 2.06 -0.39
CA LEU A 41 -1.24 3.24 -0.68
C LEU A 41 -0.33 4.46 -0.62
N ASN A 42 -0.46 5.35 -1.61
CA ASN A 42 0.21 6.63 -1.65
C ASN A 42 -0.83 7.75 -1.74
N VAL A 43 -0.75 8.73 -0.83
CA VAL A 43 -1.72 9.82 -0.74
C VAL A 43 -1.10 11.07 -1.34
N VAL A 44 -1.67 11.53 -2.45
CA VAL A 44 -1.25 12.76 -3.13
C VAL A 44 -2.27 13.87 -2.92
N SER A 45 -1.83 15.07 -2.55
CA SER A 45 -2.72 16.25 -2.50
C SER A 45 -2.69 16.95 -3.85
N ASN A 46 -3.83 16.98 -4.54
CA ASN A 46 -4.04 17.81 -5.73
C ASN A 46 -4.26 19.28 -5.33
N GLY A 47 -3.23 19.90 -4.75
CA GLY A 47 -3.20 21.33 -4.52
C GLY A 47 -2.90 22.05 -5.83
N ASN A 48 -3.82 22.88 -6.31
CA ASN A 48 -3.60 23.76 -7.45
C ASN A 48 -2.53 24.81 -7.13
N ILE A 49 -1.22 24.48 -7.19
CA ILE A 49 -0.10 25.41 -7.28
C ILE A 49 1.03 24.75 -8.07
N SER A 50 1.47 25.45 -9.11
CA SER A 50 2.72 25.27 -9.84
C SER A 50 3.93 24.92 -8.96
N SER A 51 4.72 23.93 -9.40
CA SER A 51 6.09 23.65 -8.95
C SER A 51 6.23 22.88 -7.62
N SER A 52 6.90 21.73 -7.73
CA SER A 52 7.53 20.91 -6.69
C SER A 52 6.65 20.40 -5.53
N SER A 53 6.30 19.12 -5.63
CA SER A 53 6.50 18.13 -4.55
C SER A 53 6.04 18.55 -3.15
N GLN A 54 4.75 18.80 -2.95
CA GLN A 54 4.20 18.82 -1.59
C GLN A 54 3.79 17.41 -1.19
N ALA A 55 4.74 16.68 -0.60
CA ALA A 55 4.43 15.50 0.19
C ALA A 55 3.31 15.85 1.18
N VAL A 56 2.23 15.08 1.18
CA VAL A 56 1.15 15.25 2.16
C VAL A 56 1.74 14.87 3.51
N GLY A 57 2.12 15.85 4.32
CA GLY A 57 2.82 15.56 5.58
C GLY A 57 2.08 14.54 6.45
N VAL A 58 2.83 13.65 7.08
CA VAL A 58 2.39 12.53 7.96
C VAL A 58 1.19 12.87 8.85
N THR A 59 1.12 14.08 9.39
CA THR A 59 0.01 14.53 10.27
C THR A 59 -1.36 14.58 9.58
N LYS A 60 -1.40 14.93 8.29
CA LYS A 60 -2.66 14.91 7.52
C LYS A 60 -3.08 13.46 7.25
N ILE A 61 -2.14 12.63 6.80
CA ILE A 61 -2.34 11.21 6.55
C ILE A 61 -2.83 10.47 7.81
N ALA A 62 -2.27 10.79 8.98
CA ALA A 62 -2.65 10.17 10.25
C ALA A 62 -4.13 10.38 10.58
N LYS A 63 -4.69 11.55 10.25
CA LYS A 63 -6.09 11.87 10.52
C LYS A 63 -7.04 11.39 9.43
N SER A 64 -6.70 11.61 8.17
CA SER A 64 -7.61 11.32 7.05
C SER A 64 -7.51 9.89 6.52
N VAL A 65 -6.45 9.15 6.86
CA VAL A 65 -6.30 7.75 6.40
C VAL A 65 -6.13 6.79 7.57
N ILE A 66 -5.14 7.01 8.45
CA ILE A 66 -4.84 6.03 9.50
C ILE A 66 -6.00 5.89 10.51
N ALA A 67 -6.57 7.01 10.98
CA ALA A 67 -7.66 6.96 11.95
C ALA A 67 -8.94 6.27 11.39
N PRO A 68 -9.45 6.59 10.19
CA PRO A 68 -10.57 5.85 9.60
C PRO A 68 -10.30 4.36 9.42
N LEU A 69 -9.11 3.98 8.92
CA LEU A 69 -8.74 2.57 8.74
C LEU A 69 -8.69 1.82 10.09
N ALA A 70 -8.16 2.46 11.14
CA ALA A 70 -8.13 1.89 12.47
C ALA A 70 -9.54 1.66 13.06
N GLN A 71 -10.49 2.57 12.79
CA GLN A 71 -11.90 2.42 13.22
C GLN A 71 -12.58 1.22 12.56
N GLN A 72 -12.14 0.84 11.36
CA GLN A 72 -12.61 -0.35 10.64
C GLN A 72 -11.76 -1.60 10.91
N HIS A 73 -10.89 -1.55 11.93
CA HIS A 73 -9.98 -2.65 12.31
C HIS A 73 -9.01 -3.09 11.21
N VAL A 74 -8.67 -2.19 10.28
CA VAL A 74 -7.67 -2.45 9.25
C VAL A 74 -6.27 -2.21 9.83
N SER A 75 -5.41 -3.23 9.74
CA SER A 75 -4.00 -3.12 10.13
C SER A 75 -3.21 -2.41 9.04
N VAL A 76 -2.34 -1.48 9.43
CA VAL A 76 -1.48 -0.73 8.51
C VAL A 76 -0.01 -0.93 8.88
N PHE A 77 0.86 -0.94 7.87
CA PHE A 77 2.31 -0.85 8.04
C PHE A 77 2.80 0.45 7.39
N MET A 78 3.45 1.30 8.17
CA MET A 78 3.92 2.61 7.70
C MET A 78 5.35 2.51 7.19
N LEU A 79 5.58 2.99 5.97
CA LEU A 79 6.90 3.12 5.37
C LEU A 79 7.12 4.54 4.85
N SER A 80 7.71 5.37 5.70
CA SER A 80 8.13 6.74 5.34
C SER A 80 9.48 6.70 4.62
N THR A 81 9.57 7.39 3.49
CA THR A 81 10.80 7.58 2.72
C THR A 81 11.17 9.06 2.67
N TYR A 82 12.27 9.40 2.00
CA TYR A 82 12.61 10.82 1.76
C TYR A 82 11.57 11.52 0.87
N GLN A 83 11.01 10.81 -0.11
CA GLN A 83 10.11 11.39 -1.12
C GLN A 83 8.65 11.40 -0.69
N THR A 84 8.18 10.31 -0.06
CA THR A 84 6.76 10.13 0.29
C THR A 84 6.57 9.14 1.43
N ASP A 85 5.35 9.11 1.96
CA ASP A 85 4.88 8.15 2.95
C ASP A 85 4.01 7.08 2.27
N PHE A 86 4.40 5.81 2.41
CA PHE A 86 3.56 4.69 2.01
C PHE A 86 2.82 4.12 3.20
N ILE A 87 1.54 3.84 3.00
CA ILE A 87 0.67 3.15 3.96
C ILE A 87 0.37 1.79 3.35
N LEU A 88 0.97 0.74 3.89
CA LEU A 88 0.74 -0.60 3.40
C LEU A 88 -0.48 -1.20 4.11
N VAL A 89 -1.40 -1.75 3.34
CA VAL A 89 -2.59 -2.48 3.83
C VAL A 89 -2.58 -3.90 3.30
N ARG A 90 -3.13 -4.86 4.05
CA ARG A 90 -3.22 -6.24 3.55
C ARG A 90 -4.20 -6.31 2.39
N GLU A 91 -3.87 -7.10 1.37
CA GLU A 91 -4.72 -7.27 0.18
C GLU A 91 -6.16 -7.70 0.53
N LYS A 92 -6.31 -8.61 1.51
CA LYS A 92 -7.62 -9.08 2.00
C LYS A 92 -8.51 -7.96 2.55
N ASP A 93 -7.93 -6.86 3.01
CA ASP A 93 -8.63 -5.73 3.63
C ASP A 93 -8.95 -4.64 2.57
N LEU A 94 -8.55 -4.81 1.30
CA LEU A 94 -8.66 -3.79 0.25
C LEU A 94 -10.09 -3.29 0.03
N SER A 95 -11.09 -4.18 0.09
CA SER A 95 -12.49 -3.76 -0.07
C SER A 95 -12.94 -2.80 1.03
N VAL A 96 -12.53 -3.06 2.27
CA VAL A 96 -12.84 -2.20 3.42
C VAL A 96 -12.09 -0.88 3.30
N VAL A 97 -10.83 -0.92 2.87
CA VAL A 97 -10.01 0.28 2.61
C VAL A 97 -10.69 1.19 1.60
N ILE A 98 -11.15 0.65 0.46
CA ILE A 98 -11.82 1.44 -0.59
C ILE A 98 -13.09 2.07 -0.04
N SER A 99 -13.99 1.29 0.59
CA SER A 99 -15.25 1.83 1.11
C SER A 99 -15.05 2.85 2.24
N THR A 100 -13.96 2.75 2.99
CA THR A 100 -13.65 3.68 4.08
C THR A 100 -13.10 5.01 3.58
N LEU A 101 -12.31 4.97 2.50
CA LEU A 101 -11.60 6.15 2.01
C LEU A 101 -12.32 6.84 0.84
N GLU A 102 -13.27 6.19 0.17
CA GLU A 102 -13.97 6.76 -1.00
C GLU A 102 -14.82 8.01 -0.68
N GLU A 103 -15.22 8.20 0.59
CA GLU A 103 -15.96 9.39 1.01
C GLU A 103 -15.10 10.67 0.96
N GLU A 104 -13.80 10.56 1.25
CA GLU A 104 -12.87 11.69 1.31
C GLU A 104 -11.89 11.74 0.12
N PHE A 105 -11.67 10.62 -0.56
CA PHE A 105 -10.63 10.48 -1.59
C PHE A 105 -11.17 9.94 -2.91
N ASN A 106 -10.65 10.49 -4.01
CA ASN A 106 -10.71 9.84 -5.31
C ASN A 106 -9.66 8.73 -5.35
N ILE A 107 -10.09 7.48 -5.45
CA ILE A 107 -9.19 6.32 -5.41
C ILE A 107 -8.81 5.91 -6.82
N TYR A 108 -7.50 5.76 -7.05
CA TYR A 108 -6.93 5.31 -8.31
C TYR A 108 -6.07 4.07 -8.07
N ARG A 109 -6.03 3.19 -9.06
CA ARG A 109 -5.14 2.03 -9.15
C ARG A 109 -4.15 2.27 -10.28
N GLU A 110 -2.88 2.04 -10.01
CA GLU A 110 -1.85 2.05 -11.05
C GLU A 110 -1.88 0.72 -11.81
N VAL A 111 -2.06 0.79 -13.14
CA VAL A 111 -2.02 -0.36 -14.05
C VAL A 111 -1.07 -0.01 -15.19
N GLU A 112 0.05 -0.73 -15.30
CA GLU A 112 1.09 -0.48 -16.32
C GLU A 112 1.65 0.97 -16.32
N GLY A 113 1.63 1.63 -15.15
CA GLY A 113 2.08 3.02 -14.98
C GLY A 113 0.98 4.07 -15.20
N GLU A 114 -0.22 3.66 -15.60
CA GLU A 114 -1.37 4.55 -15.79
C GLU A 114 -2.30 4.53 -14.56
N SER A 115 -2.80 5.71 -14.17
CA SER A 115 -3.73 5.85 -13.04
C SER A 115 -5.18 5.63 -13.50
N VAL A 116 -5.75 4.49 -13.13
CA VAL A 116 -7.13 4.10 -13.47
C VAL A 116 -8.05 4.32 -12.27
N PRO A 117 -9.18 5.05 -12.40
CA PRO A 117 -10.10 5.27 -11.29
C PRO A 117 -10.73 3.95 -10.82
N VAL A 118 -10.80 3.76 -9.50
CA VAL A 118 -11.47 2.62 -8.88
C VAL A 118 -12.92 3.00 -8.62
N GLY A 119 -13.86 2.49 -9.42
CA GLY A 119 -15.30 2.62 -9.14
C GLY A 119 -15.83 1.51 -8.22
N CYS A 120 -16.91 1.77 -7.47
CA CYS A 120 -17.50 0.85 -6.48
C CYS A 120 -17.92 -0.55 -7.01
N GLN A 121 -17.83 -0.84 -8.32
CA GLN A 121 -18.36 -2.08 -8.92
C GLN A 121 -17.31 -3.13 -9.34
N ASN A 122 -16.01 -2.87 -9.19
CA ASN A 122 -14.96 -3.76 -9.74
C ASN A 122 -14.36 -4.78 -8.75
N VAL A 123 -14.88 -4.89 -7.52
CA VAL A 123 -14.31 -5.79 -6.49
C VAL A 123 -14.50 -7.28 -6.83
N SER A 124 -15.39 -7.62 -7.77
CA SER A 124 -15.65 -9.00 -8.20
C SER A 124 -14.74 -9.53 -9.31
N ASN A 125 -13.99 -8.68 -10.01
CA ASN A 125 -13.29 -9.09 -11.24
C ASN A 125 -11.82 -9.56 -11.04
N VAL A 126 -11.24 -9.39 -9.85
CA VAL A 126 -9.87 -9.85 -9.57
C VAL A 126 -9.85 -11.31 -9.08
N LEU A 127 -10.97 -11.84 -8.56
CA LEU A 127 -11.03 -13.20 -8.03
C LEU A 127 -11.29 -14.29 -9.10
N GLN A 128 -11.60 -13.94 -10.36
CA GLN A 128 -12.02 -14.93 -11.37
C GLN A 128 -10.96 -15.37 -12.39
N LYS A 129 -9.72 -14.83 -12.37
CA LYS A 129 -8.73 -15.14 -13.43
C LYS A 129 -7.65 -16.17 -13.09
N ASN A 130 -7.66 -16.77 -11.90
CA ASN A 130 -6.71 -17.84 -11.51
C ASN A 130 -7.37 -19.20 -11.24
N GLY A 131 -8.42 -19.53 -11.99
CA GLY A 131 -9.09 -20.82 -11.85
C GLY A 131 -9.76 -21.27 -13.15
N LYS A 132 -8.97 -21.63 -14.16
CA LYS A 132 -9.36 -22.63 -15.15
C LYS A 132 -8.16 -23.49 -15.51
N GLU A 133 -8.44 -24.79 -15.47
CA GLU A 133 -7.65 -25.98 -15.81
C GLU A 133 -6.69 -25.84 -17.00
#